data_AF-A0A522VRU5-F1
#
_entry.id   AF-A0A522VRU5-F1
#
_cell.length_a   1.000
_cell.length_b   1.000
_cell.length_c   1.000
_cell.angle_alpha   90.00
_cell.angle_beta   90.00
_cell.angle_gamma   90.00
#
_symmetry.space_group_name_H-M   'P 1'
#
loop_
_entity.id
_entity.type
_entity.pdbx_description
1 polymer ?
#
loop_
_entity_poly.entity_id
_entity_poly.type
_entity_poly.pdbx_seq_one_letter_code
_entity_poly.pdbx_strand_id
1 'polypeptide(L)'
;MNTIKAQPSVSQRGFNGQRQRGMVTLLVAALSLALVSAMAVYTANVSMTDIRISANEARRGEAMAAAEAGLAQAFDYHKRRPVTVNTPTPTAGNSVAEYWDNQATDLLTTPTTLSNGATVNWERMLRCTSGLVVPPAGDDDAGAICNGAGTYYVIRTQGLSADGSSSAEVQLQVAYGSYLGGPPPDTPVVAAGSVGTGGNFNVVANPNGGGDGVPVTLWTSGTVTPSGSSATCQPQYFSGSACTGSLLSSGTAGLDIVDEDPICDPDCLTAGHTGNFPNDVFEYLFGTSALNYADVRAMATVLTDCSTLNEYSVGLYWIEGGGTCGISANSTVGAAADDAATDDAEGPIILVLDQTSLQMNGGASINGIVFAFDKPTSTPYAAGEAQETQGLGGTLQLNGNAVVNGALIANYSLGTALNGTFSVNYDSAVLAQFAGAGSGGGGVGTGPLTKIVGSWRDF
;
A
#
# COMPACT_ATOMS: atom_id res chain seq x y z
N MET A 1 15.60 2.09 107.52
CA MET A 1 15.22 0.66 107.45
C MET A 1 15.73 0.14 106.13
N ASN A 2 16.62 -0.85 105.98
CA ASN A 2 17.31 -1.80 106.85
C ASN A 2 18.62 -2.14 106.09
N THR A 3 19.79 -1.91 106.67
CA THR A 3 20.65 -2.93 107.32
C THR A 3 21.02 -4.18 106.48
N ILE A 4 22.26 -4.13 105.97
CA ILE A 4 23.35 -5.13 106.12
C ILE A 4 23.08 -6.59 105.67
N LYS A 5 23.91 -7.09 104.73
CA LYS A 5 24.71 -8.32 104.97
C LYS A 5 25.88 -8.52 103.99
N ALA A 6 26.90 -9.17 104.54
CA ALA A 6 28.30 -9.21 104.14
C ALA A 6 28.67 -10.37 103.19
N GLN A 7 29.95 -10.33 102.77
CA GLN A 7 30.71 -11.15 101.80
C GLN A 7 30.64 -12.68 101.97
N PRO A 8 31.17 -13.44 100.99
CA PRO A 8 32.50 -14.01 101.25
C PRO A 8 33.51 -13.91 100.08
N SER A 9 34.76 -13.85 100.51
CA SER A 9 36.02 -13.91 99.78
C SER A 9 36.19 -15.18 98.94
N VAL A 10 36.66 -15.04 97.70
CA VAL A 10 37.31 -16.13 96.94
C VAL A 10 38.61 -15.63 96.31
N SER A 11 39.69 -16.10 96.93
CA SER A 11 40.92 -16.65 96.35
C SER A 11 41.50 -16.05 95.06
N GLN A 12 42.69 -15.47 95.24
CA GLN A 12 43.74 -15.17 94.28
C GLN A 12 43.85 -16.17 93.11
N ARG A 13 43.96 -15.64 91.88
CA ARG A 13 44.99 -16.09 90.92
C ARG A 13 45.51 -14.88 90.15
N GLY A 14 46.80 -14.63 90.32
CA GLY A 14 47.51 -13.60 89.59
C GLY A 14 47.50 -13.88 88.10
N PHE A 15 47.31 -12.82 87.33
CA PHE A 15 47.97 -12.66 86.04
C PHE A 15 48.52 -11.24 86.01
N ASN A 16 49.79 -11.16 86.40
CA ASN A 16 50.66 -10.06 86.13
C ASN A 16 50.89 -10.03 84.62
N GLY A 17 50.08 -9.25 83.92
CA GLY A 17 50.30 -8.90 82.53
C GLY A 17 50.18 -7.40 82.46
N GLN A 18 51.31 -6.71 82.32
CA GLN A 18 51.36 -5.37 81.77
C GLN A 18 50.61 -5.40 80.43
N ARG A 19 49.30 -5.15 80.47
CA ARG A 19 48.42 -5.28 79.32
C ARG A 19 48.70 -4.09 78.41
N GLN A 20 49.41 -4.36 77.32
CA GLN A 20 49.50 -3.52 76.12
C GLN A 20 48.09 -3.26 75.56
N ARG A 21 47.30 -2.37 76.19
CA ARG A 21 45.98 -1.95 75.68
C ARG A 21 46.08 -1.13 74.39
N GLY A 22 47.25 -0.54 74.10
CA GLY A 22 47.48 0.27 72.90
C GLY A 22 47.60 -0.53 71.60
N MET A 23 48.13 -1.76 71.63
CA MET A 23 48.31 -2.56 70.42
C MET A 23 46.98 -3.17 69.92
N VAL A 24 46.08 -3.53 70.86
CA VAL A 24 44.76 -4.07 70.52
C VAL A 24 43.87 -3.00 69.86
N THR A 25 43.91 -1.76 70.35
CA THR A 25 43.16 -0.65 69.73
C THR A 25 43.68 -0.30 68.34
N LEU A 26 44.99 -0.38 68.12
CA LEU A 26 45.62 -0.13 66.81
C LEU A 26 45.27 -1.25 65.81
N LEU A 27 45.26 -2.50 66.26
CA LEU A 27 44.90 -3.65 65.44
C LEU A 27 43.41 -3.65 65.06
N VAL A 28 42.53 -3.33 66.01
CA VAL A 28 41.09 -3.17 65.74
C VAL A 28 40.83 -1.99 64.79
N ALA A 29 41.51 -0.87 64.98
CA ALA A 29 41.42 0.27 64.06
C ALA A 29 41.89 -0.11 62.65
N ALA A 30 43.02 -0.80 62.51
CA ALA A 30 43.54 -1.26 61.22
C ALA A 30 42.60 -2.26 60.52
N LEU A 31 42.03 -3.22 61.26
CA LEU A 31 41.02 -4.14 60.73
C LEU A 31 39.74 -3.43 60.30
N SER A 32 39.27 -2.47 61.10
CA SER A 32 38.07 -1.68 60.75
C SER A 32 38.30 -0.83 59.51
N LEU A 33 39.49 -0.22 59.35
CA LEU A 33 39.86 0.53 58.17
C LEU A 33 39.95 -0.37 56.94
N ALA A 34 40.51 -1.58 57.09
CA ALA A 34 40.59 -2.57 56.01
C ALA A 34 39.20 -3.04 55.55
N LEU A 35 38.27 -3.28 56.49
CA LEU A 35 36.89 -3.65 56.18
C LEU A 35 36.12 -2.51 55.48
N VAL A 36 36.24 -1.28 55.97
CA VAL A 36 35.60 -0.11 55.34
C VAL A 36 36.17 0.13 53.94
N SER A 37 37.49 -0.02 53.76
CA SER A 37 38.13 0.09 52.44
C SER A 37 37.65 -1.00 51.48
N ALA A 38 37.51 -2.25 51.94
CA ALA A 38 36.98 -3.33 51.12
C ALA A 38 35.51 -3.10 50.72
N MET A 39 34.67 -2.59 51.64
CA MET A 39 33.30 -2.18 51.32
C MET A 39 33.27 -1.05 50.29
N ALA A 40 34.12 -0.03 50.43
CA ALA A 40 34.20 1.08 49.48
C ALA A 40 34.57 0.62 48.06
N VAL A 41 35.55 -0.29 47.93
CA VAL A 41 35.92 -0.89 46.65
C VAL A 41 34.77 -1.71 46.06
N TYR A 42 34.08 -2.50 46.88
CA TYR A 42 32.91 -3.26 46.43
C TYR A 42 31.78 -2.34 45.92
N THR A 43 31.45 -1.28 46.67
CA THR A 43 30.44 -0.30 46.25
C THR A 43 30.83 0.44 44.96
N ALA A 44 32.12 0.75 44.79
CA ALA A 44 32.62 1.36 43.56
C ALA A 44 32.46 0.42 42.36
N ASN A 45 32.75 -0.87 42.53
CA ASN A 45 32.57 -1.87 41.47
C ASN A 45 31.10 -2.03 41.08
N VAL A 46 30.18 -2.10 42.06
CA VAL A 46 28.73 -2.18 41.79
C VAL A 46 28.22 -0.92 41.07
N SER A 47 28.67 0.26 41.51
CA SER A 47 28.30 1.51 40.85
C SER A 47 28.81 1.56 39.39
N MET A 48 30.02 1.07 39.12
CA MET A 48 30.53 0.98 37.75
C MET A 48 29.76 -0.01 36.89
N THR A 49 29.31 -1.14 37.46
CA THR A 49 28.47 -2.09 36.71
C THR A 49 27.11 -1.49 36.38
N ASP A 50 26.49 -0.74 37.31
CA ASP A 50 25.21 -0.08 37.08
C ASP A 50 25.32 1.01 36.00
N ILE A 51 26.39 1.80 36.03
CA ILE A 51 26.67 2.80 34.98
C ILE A 51 26.83 2.11 33.62
N ARG A 52 27.59 1.01 33.55
CA ARG A 52 27.76 0.26 32.29
C ARG A 52 26.46 -0.33 31.77
N ILE A 53 25.64 -0.90 32.65
CA ILE A 53 24.33 -1.46 32.27
C ILE A 53 23.43 -0.33 31.75
N SER A 54 23.35 0.80 32.46
CA SER A 54 22.54 1.94 32.04
C SER A 54 22.99 2.53 30.70
N ALA A 55 24.30 2.62 30.47
CA ALA A 55 24.84 3.12 29.21
C ALA A 55 24.59 2.17 28.04
N ASN A 56 24.71 0.85 28.27
CA ASN A 56 24.39 -0.15 27.26
C ASN A 56 22.90 -0.17 26.92
N GLU A 57 22.03 -0.03 27.93
CA GLU A 57 20.58 0.06 27.73
C GLU A 57 20.19 1.31 26.94
N ALA A 58 20.81 2.47 27.25
CA ALA A 58 20.58 3.70 26.49
C ALA A 58 20.97 3.55 25.01
N ARG A 59 22.16 2.99 24.73
CA ARG A 59 22.63 2.75 23.36
C ARG A 59 21.76 1.76 22.61
N ARG A 60 21.29 0.70 23.28
CA ARG A 60 20.34 -0.25 22.69
C ARG A 60 19.04 0.44 22.34
N GLY A 61 18.51 1.28 23.22
CA GLY A 61 17.31 2.08 22.95
C GLY A 61 17.47 3.03 21.77
N GLU A 62 18.63 3.70 21.65
CA GLU A 62 18.96 4.55 20.49
C GLU A 62 19.00 3.75 19.19
N ALA A 63 19.71 2.62 19.17
CA ALA A 63 19.82 1.75 18.00
C ALA A 63 18.45 1.20 17.58
N MET A 64 17.62 0.79 18.55
CA MET A 64 16.27 0.28 18.30
C MET A 64 15.35 1.35 17.71
N ALA A 65 15.37 2.56 18.27
CA ALA A 65 14.61 3.69 17.74
C ALA A 65 15.06 4.03 16.30
N ALA A 66 16.35 3.88 15.98
CA ALA A 66 16.82 4.02 14.61
C ALA A 66 16.29 2.95 13.66
N ALA A 67 16.34 1.69 14.08
CA ALA A 67 15.85 0.58 13.28
C ALA A 67 14.35 0.76 12.96
N GLU A 68 13.53 1.15 13.95
CA GLU A 68 12.09 1.42 13.77
C GLU A 68 11.81 2.61 12.85
N ALA A 69 12.59 3.69 12.94
CA ALA A 69 12.44 4.84 12.05
C ALA A 69 12.79 4.47 10.60
N GLY A 70 13.86 3.70 10.40
CA GLY A 70 14.21 3.14 9.09
C GLY A 70 13.08 2.28 8.53
N LEU A 71 12.46 1.44 9.37
CA LEU A 71 11.34 0.61 8.96
C LEU A 71 10.12 1.45 8.54
N ALA A 72 9.84 2.55 9.24
CA ALA A 72 8.76 3.46 8.88
C ALA A 72 9.02 4.19 7.56
N GLN A 73 10.27 4.62 7.33
CA GLN A 73 10.69 5.27 6.09
C GLN A 73 10.61 4.30 4.89
N ALA A 74 11.12 3.08 5.06
CA ALA A 74 11.03 1.99 4.09
C ALA A 74 9.56 1.70 3.71
N PHE A 75 8.68 1.63 4.70
CA PHE A 75 7.24 1.43 4.47
C PHE A 75 6.62 2.59 3.66
N ASP A 76 6.95 3.85 3.98
CA ASP A 76 6.43 5.00 3.23
C ASP A 76 7.00 5.06 1.81
N TYR A 77 8.28 4.70 1.63
CA TYR A 77 8.91 4.62 0.33
C TYR A 77 8.20 3.59 -0.57
N HIS A 78 8.03 2.36 -0.08
CA HIS A 78 7.36 1.30 -0.82
C HIS A 78 5.86 1.54 -1.02
N LYS A 79 5.23 2.33 -0.14
CA LYS A 79 3.86 2.79 -0.37
C LYS A 79 3.75 3.70 -1.60
N ARG A 80 4.80 4.48 -1.91
CA ARG A 80 4.86 5.37 -3.08
C ARG A 80 5.33 4.67 -4.34
N ARG A 81 6.21 3.66 -4.20
CA ARG A 81 6.81 2.89 -5.30
C ARG A 81 6.49 1.40 -5.13
N PRO A 82 5.34 0.94 -5.66
CA PRO A 82 5.06 -0.48 -5.70
C PRO A 82 6.16 -1.19 -6.49
N VAL A 83 6.67 -2.29 -5.96
CA VAL A 83 7.90 -2.91 -6.50
C VAL A 83 7.66 -3.53 -7.87
N THR A 84 8.26 -2.93 -8.90
CA THR A 84 8.37 -3.52 -10.22
C THR A 84 9.36 -4.68 -10.20
N VAL A 85 8.86 -5.86 -9.83
CA VAL A 85 9.66 -7.09 -9.98
C VAL A 85 9.73 -7.38 -11.47
N ASN A 86 10.77 -6.85 -12.13
CA ASN A 86 11.21 -7.38 -13.40
C ASN A 86 11.44 -8.88 -13.19
N THR A 87 10.52 -9.73 -13.65
CA THR A 87 10.72 -11.17 -13.61
C THR A 87 11.66 -11.53 -14.76
N PRO A 88 12.99 -11.76 -14.55
CA PRO A 88 13.72 -12.54 -15.51
C PRO A 88 13.03 -13.91 -15.57
N THR A 89 12.68 -14.32 -16.79
CA THR A 89 12.15 -15.67 -17.06
C THR A 89 12.96 -16.70 -16.26
N PRO A 90 12.31 -17.52 -15.41
CA PRO A 90 13.04 -18.51 -14.64
C PRO A 90 13.77 -19.43 -15.61
N THR A 91 15.10 -19.40 -15.55
CA THR A 91 15.90 -20.38 -16.28
C THR A 91 15.56 -21.73 -15.68
N ALA A 92 14.98 -22.63 -16.48
CA ALA A 92 14.44 -23.91 -16.02
C ALA A 92 15.48 -24.67 -15.18
N GLY A 93 15.21 -24.84 -13.89
CA GLY A 93 16.06 -25.65 -13.00
C GLY A 93 15.99 -25.31 -11.51
N ASN A 94 15.66 -24.07 -11.13
CA ASN A 94 15.59 -23.67 -9.71
C ASN A 94 14.13 -23.48 -9.29
N SER A 95 13.60 -24.39 -8.47
CA SER A 95 12.21 -24.37 -7.96
C SER A 95 11.98 -23.34 -6.85
N VAL A 96 12.91 -22.42 -6.65
CA VAL A 96 12.77 -21.21 -5.83
C VAL A 96 13.48 -20.14 -6.63
N ALA A 97 12.74 -19.28 -7.32
CA ALA A 97 13.32 -18.07 -7.88
C ALA A 97 13.61 -17.16 -6.69
N GLU A 98 14.78 -17.35 -6.09
CA GLU A 98 15.39 -16.44 -5.16
C GLU A 98 15.67 -15.15 -5.94
N TYR A 99 14.67 -14.28 -6.02
CA TYR A 99 14.87 -12.94 -6.53
C TYR A 99 15.44 -12.12 -5.39
N TRP A 100 16.75 -12.24 -5.24
CA TRP A 100 17.55 -11.19 -4.63
C TRP A 100 17.41 -10.01 -5.56
N ASP A 101 16.59 -9.05 -5.15
CA ASP A 101 16.72 -7.75 -5.75
C ASP A 101 17.91 -7.06 -5.06
N ASN A 102 19.12 -7.48 -5.39
CA ASN A 102 20.31 -6.67 -5.15
C ASN A 102 20.38 -5.47 -6.11
N GLN A 103 19.32 -5.25 -6.90
CA GLN A 103 19.01 -4.01 -7.64
C GLN A 103 17.86 -3.22 -6.99
N ALA A 104 17.30 -3.66 -5.84
CA ALA A 104 16.76 -2.73 -4.85
C ALA A 104 18.01 -2.04 -4.32
N THR A 105 18.48 -1.08 -5.12
CA THR A 105 19.49 -0.11 -4.76
C THR A 105 19.20 0.24 -3.32
N ASP A 106 20.16 -0.05 -2.45
CA ASP A 106 20.15 0.32 -1.05
C ASP A 106 19.50 1.69 -0.94
N LEU A 107 18.22 1.73 -0.53
CA LEU A 107 17.38 2.91 -0.75
C LEU A 107 17.86 4.10 0.07
N LEU A 108 18.65 3.77 1.07
CA LEU A 108 19.56 4.62 1.79
C LEU A 108 20.99 4.41 1.29
N THR A 109 21.27 4.76 0.03
CA THR A 109 22.67 4.92 -0.44
C THR A 109 23.47 5.87 0.45
N THR A 110 22.77 6.67 1.27
CA THR A 110 23.31 7.46 2.37
C THR A 110 22.66 7.04 3.69
N PRO A 111 23.44 6.61 4.70
CA PRO A 111 22.94 6.35 6.03
C PRO A 111 22.19 7.57 6.57
N THR A 112 20.92 7.42 6.94
CA THR A 112 20.13 8.52 7.48
C THR A 112 20.38 8.63 8.97
N THR A 113 20.92 9.77 9.40
CA THR A 113 21.08 10.12 10.82
C THR A 113 19.79 10.76 11.34
N LEU A 114 19.21 10.18 12.38
CA LEU A 114 18.05 10.71 13.07
C LEU A 114 18.42 11.87 13.97
N SER A 115 17.40 12.61 14.43
CA SER A 115 17.56 13.74 15.37
C SER A 115 18.17 13.36 16.72
N ASN A 116 18.12 12.08 17.10
CA ASN A 116 18.79 11.51 18.27
C ASN A 116 20.24 11.04 18.00
N GLY A 117 20.76 11.24 16.77
CA GLY A 117 22.11 10.85 16.36
C GLY A 117 22.25 9.40 15.88
N ALA A 118 21.22 8.58 16.00
CA ALA A 118 21.24 7.18 15.56
C ALA A 118 21.15 7.07 14.02
N THR A 119 21.77 6.05 13.41
CA THR A 119 21.86 5.92 11.93
C THR A 119 21.20 4.66 11.39
N VAL A 120 20.50 4.76 10.26
CA VAL A 120 19.95 3.63 9.50
C VAL A 120 20.92 3.25 8.37
N ASN A 121 21.35 1.99 8.30
CA ASN A 121 22.45 1.59 7.39
C ASN A 121 22.04 0.80 6.14
N TRP A 122 20.91 0.11 6.15
CA TRP A 122 20.47 -0.66 4.97
C TRP A 122 18.98 -1.01 5.09
N GLU A 123 18.35 -1.12 3.92
CA GLU A 123 17.00 -1.63 3.71
C GLU A 123 17.08 -2.84 2.77
N ARG A 124 16.40 -3.94 3.11
CA ARG A 124 16.28 -5.07 2.19
C ARG A 124 14.84 -5.55 2.05
N MET A 125 14.39 -5.70 0.82
CA MET A 125 13.09 -6.27 0.47
C MET A 125 13.25 -7.67 -0.15
N LEU A 126 12.60 -8.69 0.41
CA LEU A 126 12.57 -10.05 -0.18
C LEU A 126 11.17 -10.48 -0.55
N ARG A 127 10.95 -10.94 -1.79
CA ARG A 127 9.68 -11.55 -2.24
C ARG A 127 9.64 -13.04 -1.85
N CYS A 128 8.68 -13.43 -1.02
CA CYS A 128 8.36 -14.83 -0.71
C CYS A 128 7.11 -15.25 -1.50
N THR A 129 7.19 -16.26 -2.37
CA THR A 129 6.00 -16.79 -3.11
C THR A 129 5.57 -18.18 -2.61
N SER A 130 6.48 -18.97 -2.03
CA SER A 130 6.28 -20.16 -1.16
C SER A 130 7.60 -20.92 -1.08
N GLY A 131 7.95 -21.49 0.08
CA GLY A 131 9.13 -22.36 0.25
C GLY A 131 10.23 -21.78 1.14
N LEU A 132 11.11 -22.65 1.62
CA LEU A 132 12.24 -22.27 2.48
C LEU A 132 13.28 -21.52 1.65
N VAL A 133 13.42 -20.22 1.87
CA VAL A 133 14.57 -19.44 1.40
C VAL A 133 15.71 -19.72 2.37
N VAL A 134 16.74 -20.44 1.92
CA VAL A 134 18.00 -20.56 2.64
C VAL A 134 18.92 -19.53 2.01
N PRO A 135 19.28 -18.43 2.70
CA PRO A 135 20.17 -17.44 2.13
C PRO A 135 21.51 -18.08 1.71
N PRO A 136 22.22 -17.50 0.73
CA PRO A 136 23.56 -17.92 0.36
C PRO A 136 24.43 -18.05 1.62
N ALA A 137 25.16 -19.16 1.73
CA ALA A 137 26.00 -19.44 2.88
C ALA A 137 27.06 -18.34 3.05
N GLY A 138 26.89 -17.50 4.07
CA GLY A 138 27.76 -16.35 4.35
C GLY A 138 27.02 -15.11 4.85
N ASP A 139 25.70 -15.03 4.62
CA ASP A 139 24.85 -14.00 5.22
C ASP A 139 24.28 -14.51 6.55
N ASP A 140 24.29 -13.66 7.57
CA ASP A 140 23.70 -13.90 8.89
C ASP A 140 22.14 -13.99 8.84
N ASP A 141 21.56 -13.96 7.63
CA ASP A 141 20.14 -13.93 7.27
C ASP A 141 19.37 -15.24 7.51
N ALA A 142 19.88 -16.16 8.33
CA ALA A 142 19.35 -17.51 8.53
C ALA A 142 17.94 -17.60 9.19
N GLY A 143 17.15 -16.53 9.16
CA GLY A 143 15.87 -16.41 9.85
C GLY A 143 14.63 -16.10 9.00
N ALA A 144 14.74 -15.85 7.69
CA ALA A 144 13.56 -15.57 6.85
C ALA A 144 12.82 -16.88 6.45
N ILE A 145 12.14 -17.51 7.42
CA ILE A 145 11.32 -18.70 7.16
C ILE A 145 10.03 -18.26 6.44
N CYS A 146 9.91 -18.52 5.13
CA CYS A 146 8.68 -18.25 4.42
C CYS A 146 7.62 -19.35 4.67
N ASN A 147 6.82 -19.23 5.72
CA ASN A 147 5.69 -20.12 5.99
C ASN A 147 4.36 -19.46 5.59
N GLY A 148 3.85 -19.76 4.39
CA GLY A 148 2.52 -19.32 3.96
C GLY A 148 2.29 -19.41 2.46
N ALA A 149 1.02 -19.55 2.05
CA ALA A 149 0.57 -19.37 0.68
C ALA A 149 0.22 -17.89 0.47
N GLY A 150 0.99 -17.19 -0.36
CA GLY A 150 0.78 -15.77 -0.68
C GLY A 150 2.08 -15.05 -0.97
N THR A 151 2.05 -14.08 -1.89
CA THR A 151 3.18 -13.19 -2.16
C THR A 151 3.25 -12.13 -1.08
N TYR A 152 4.32 -12.11 -0.29
CA TYR A 152 4.62 -11.02 0.64
C TYR A 152 6.08 -10.62 0.54
N TYR A 153 6.37 -9.44 1.08
CA TYR A 153 7.67 -8.81 1.09
C TYR A 153 8.16 -8.67 2.52
N VAL A 154 9.43 -8.92 2.76
CA VAL A 154 10.07 -8.71 4.06
C VAL A 154 10.87 -7.41 4.00
N ILE A 155 10.56 -6.43 4.84
CA ILE A 155 11.41 -5.25 5.06
C ILE A 155 12.25 -5.49 6.31
N ARG A 156 13.57 -5.31 6.20
CA ARG A 156 14.53 -5.45 7.29
C ARG A 156 15.39 -4.19 7.36
N THR A 157 15.56 -3.65 8.56
CA THR A 157 16.30 -2.41 8.80
C THR A 157 17.21 -2.54 10.01
N GLN A 158 18.42 -1.98 9.90
CA GLN A 158 19.40 -1.93 10.99
C GLN A 158 19.63 -0.49 11.45
N GLY A 159 19.50 -0.26 12.75
CA GLY A 159 19.84 0.98 13.41
C GLY A 159 21.13 0.86 14.23
N LEU A 160 21.94 1.93 14.24
CA LEU A 160 23.11 2.06 15.09
C LEU A 160 22.92 3.16 16.14
N SER A 161 23.52 3.00 17.32
CA SER A 161 23.66 4.08 18.30
C SER A 161 24.49 5.23 17.73
N ALA A 162 24.37 6.42 18.30
CA ALA A 162 25.07 7.60 17.80
C ALA A 162 26.61 7.47 17.80
N ASP A 163 27.15 6.65 18.71
CA ASP A 163 28.57 6.33 18.81
C ASP A 163 28.98 5.08 18.01
N GLY A 164 28.05 4.43 17.30
CA GLY A 164 28.27 3.22 16.52
C GLY A 164 28.59 1.96 17.35
N SER A 165 28.50 2.02 18.68
CA SER A 165 28.89 0.92 19.57
C SER A 165 27.79 -0.12 19.81
N SER A 166 26.55 0.17 19.43
CA SER A 166 25.41 -0.75 19.50
C SER A 166 24.67 -0.78 18.16
N SER A 167 24.19 -1.95 17.78
CA SER A 167 23.28 -2.15 16.65
C SER A 167 22.00 -2.83 17.13
N ALA A 168 20.89 -2.53 16.45
CA ALA A 168 19.63 -3.23 16.62
C ALA A 168 19.02 -3.43 15.24
N GLU A 169 18.31 -4.54 15.06
CA GLU A 169 17.73 -4.88 13.77
C GLU A 169 16.26 -5.24 13.95
N VAL A 170 15.42 -4.71 13.07
CA VAL A 170 13.99 -4.99 13.06
C VAL A 170 13.55 -5.47 11.69
N GLN A 171 12.52 -6.31 11.70
CA GLN A 171 11.93 -6.88 10.50
C GLN A 171 10.41 -6.74 10.56
N LEU A 172 9.78 -6.51 9.41
CA LEU A 172 8.34 -6.53 9.20
C LEU A 172 7.99 -7.19 7.88
N GLN A 173 6.90 -7.95 7.83
CA GLN A 173 6.35 -8.42 6.55
C GLN A 173 5.25 -7.48 6.08
N VAL A 174 5.26 -7.18 4.78
CA VAL A 174 4.30 -6.34 4.10
C VAL A 174 3.77 -7.04 2.85
N ALA A 175 2.58 -6.69 2.40
CA ALA A 175 2.01 -7.21 1.17
C ALA A 175 1.33 -6.09 0.40
N TYR A 176 1.37 -6.15 -0.92
CA TYR A 176 0.55 -5.30 -1.76
C TYR A 176 -0.81 -5.96 -1.93
N GLY A 177 -1.86 -5.26 -1.53
CA GLY A 177 -3.24 -5.65 -1.83
C GLY A 177 -3.59 -5.38 -3.29
N SER A 178 -4.86 -5.58 -3.62
CA SER A 178 -5.50 -5.03 -4.81
C SER A 178 -6.38 -3.86 -4.37
N TYR A 179 -6.45 -2.79 -5.15
CA TYR A 179 -7.53 -1.81 -4.96
C TYR A 179 -8.88 -2.37 -5.45
N LEU A 180 -8.84 -3.33 -6.38
CA LEU A 180 -10.02 -3.94 -6.98
C LEU A 180 -10.47 -5.15 -6.17
N GLY A 181 -11.79 -5.34 -6.08
CA GLY A 181 -12.41 -6.50 -5.43
C GLY A 181 -12.30 -7.80 -6.23
N GLY A 182 -11.96 -7.69 -7.51
CA GLY A 182 -11.82 -8.80 -8.45
C GLY A 182 -10.85 -8.46 -9.58
N PRO A 183 -10.90 -9.20 -10.70
CA PRO A 183 -10.19 -8.86 -11.91
C PRO A 183 -10.50 -7.44 -12.37
N PRO A 184 -9.59 -6.78 -13.12
CA PRO A 184 -9.91 -5.53 -13.80
C PRO A 184 -11.16 -5.66 -14.68
N PRO A 185 -11.92 -4.57 -14.87
CA PRO A 185 -13.12 -4.57 -15.70
C PRO A 185 -12.84 -5.07 -17.13
N ASP A 186 -13.63 -6.03 -17.60
CA ASP A 186 -13.53 -6.59 -18.95
C ASP A 186 -14.17 -5.71 -20.03
N THR A 187 -14.70 -4.54 -19.66
CA THR A 187 -15.34 -3.60 -20.57
C THR A 187 -14.79 -2.18 -20.35
N PRO A 188 -14.43 -1.44 -21.41
CA PRO A 188 -13.84 -0.11 -21.27
C PRO A 188 -14.83 0.95 -20.78
N VAL A 189 -16.13 0.80 -21.03
CA VAL A 189 -17.15 1.73 -20.53
C VAL A 189 -18.26 0.99 -19.79
N VAL A 190 -18.47 1.32 -18.52
CA VAL A 190 -19.56 0.76 -17.70
C VAL A 190 -20.40 1.90 -17.12
N ALA A 191 -21.72 1.85 -17.24
CA ALA A 191 -22.59 2.88 -16.67
C ALA A 191 -23.88 2.31 -16.09
N ALA A 192 -24.20 2.64 -14.83
CA ALA A 192 -25.52 2.37 -14.24
C ALA A 192 -26.56 3.38 -14.75
N GLY A 193 -27.05 3.13 -15.96
CA GLY A 193 -28.08 3.91 -16.63
C GLY A 193 -27.77 4.12 -18.10
N SER A 194 -28.41 5.12 -18.71
CA SER A 194 -28.21 5.42 -20.14
C SER A 194 -26.83 6.04 -20.40
N VAL A 195 -26.29 5.79 -21.60
CA VAL A 195 -25.12 6.48 -22.19
C VAL A 195 -25.58 7.08 -23.52
N GLY A 196 -25.33 8.36 -23.80
CA GLY A 196 -25.95 8.97 -24.98
C GLY A 196 -25.64 10.44 -25.26
N THR A 197 -26.17 10.88 -26.41
CA THR A 197 -26.35 12.21 -27.07
C THR A 197 -25.33 13.36 -26.92
N GLY A 198 -24.36 13.28 -26.01
CA GLY A 198 -23.38 14.33 -25.76
C GLY A 198 -22.07 14.09 -26.51
N GLY A 199 -21.94 14.66 -27.72
CA GLY A 199 -20.67 14.78 -28.42
C GLY A 199 -20.25 13.58 -29.28
N ASN A 200 -18.96 13.55 -29.66
CA ASN A 200 -18.36 12.57 -30.58
C ASN A 200 -17.35 11.71 -29.81
N PHE A 201 -17.75 10.51 -29.41
CA PHE A 201 -16.86 9.60 -28.66
C PHE A 201 -16.35 8.44 -29.52
N ASN A 202 -15.15 7.97 -29.22
CA ASN A 202 -14.62 6.73 -29.76
C ASN A 202 -14.40 5.72 -28.63
N VAL A 203 -14.83 4.47 -28.78
CA VAL A 203 -14.53 3.42 -27.80
C VAL A 203 -13.81 2.26 -28.48
N VAL A 204 -12.64 1.91 -27.96
CA VAL A 204 -11.87 0.75 -28.42
C VAL A 204 -12.29 -0.44 -27.59
N ALA A 205 -12.77 -1.49 -28.23
CA ALA A 205 -13.31 -2.68 -27.59
C ALA A 205 -12.24 -3.46 -26.80
N ASN A 206 -12.66 -4.10 -25.71
CA ASN A 206 -11.99 -5.33 -25.28
C ASN A 206 -12.38 -6.42 -26.29
N PRO A 207 -11.43 -6.99 -27.06
CA PRO A 207 -11.74 -8.02 -28.07
C PRO A 207 -12.37 -9.29 -27.50
N ASN A 208 -12.22 -9.53 -26.19
CA ASN A 208 -12.73 -10.71 -25.49
C ASN A 208 -13.67 -10.37 -24.33
N GLY A 209 -14.27 -9.18 -24.31
CA GLY A 209 -15.08 -8.71 -23.18
C GLY A 209 -16.35 -9.54 -22.93
N GLY A 210 -16.90 -10.17 -23.97
CA GLY A 210 -18.05 -11.08 -23.88
C GLY A 210 -17.67 -12.57 -23.91
N GLY A 211 -16.38 -12.87 -23.73
CA GLY A 211 -15.78 -14.18 -23.99
C GLY A 211 -14.88 -14.17 -25.24
N ASP A 212 -14.20 -15.29 -25.50
CA ASP A 212 -13.20 -15.42 -26.57
C ASP A 212 -13.73 -14.95 -27.94
N GLY A 213 -13.14 -13.87 -28.46
CA GLY A 213 -13.49 -13.29 -29.76
C GLY A 213 -14.79 -12.49 -29.81
N VAL A 214 -15.41 -12.22 -28.65
CA VAL A 214 -16.62 -11.41 -28.54
C VAL A 214 -16.24 -10.02 -28.02
N PRO A 215 -16.13 -9.01 -28.91
CA PRO A 215 -15.75 -7.67 -28.50
C PRO A 215 -16.87 -6.98 -27.72
N VAL A 216 -16.52 -6.34 -26.61
CA VAL A 216 -17.45 -5.50 -25.84
C VAL A 216 -16.82 -4.12 -25.62
N THR A 217 -17.61 -3.08 -25.85
CA THR A 217 -17.20 -1.67 -25.74
C THR A 217 -17.94 -0.95 -24.64
N LEU A 218 -19.24 -1.16 -24.54
CA LEU A 218 -20.10 -0.55 -23.52
C LEU A 218 -20.92 -1.63 -22.83
N TRP A 219 -21.05 -1.51 -21.51
CA TRP A 219 -21.95 -2.34 -20.70
C TRP A 219 -22.79 -1.46 -19.77
N THR A 220 -24.11 -1.47 -19.96
CA THR A 220 -24.99 -0.49 -19.32
C THR A 220 -26.34 -1.10 -18.96
N SER A 221 -26.92 -0.67 -17.84
CA SER A 221 -28.30 -1.05 -17.47
C SER A 221 -29.38 -0.25 -18.18
N GLY A 222 -29.03 0.87 -18.82
CA GLY A 222 -29.96 1.70 -19.59
C GLY A 222 -29.69 1.65 -21.10
N THR A 223 -30.50 2.38 -21.87
CA THR A 223 -30.35 2.48 -23.32
C THR A 223 -29.07 3.22 -23.70
N VAL A 224 -28.37 2.71 -24.71
CA VAL A 224 -27.26 3.45 -25.35
C VAL A 224 -27.78 4.13 -26.61
N THR A 225 -27.60 5.45 -26.69
CA THR A 225 -28.01 6.25 -27.86
C THR A 225 -26.80 6.97 -28.45
N PRO A 226 -25.99 6.27 -29.28
CA PRO A 226 -24.88 6.89 -29.99
C PRO A 226 -25.40 8.03 -30.87
N SER A 227 -24.65 9.11 -30.98
CA SER A 227 -25.05 10.28 -31.75
C SER A 227 -23.84 10.95 -32.39
N GLY A 228 -24.07 11.79 -33.40
CA GLY A 228 -22.99 12.48 -34.09
C GLY A 228 -22.06 11.52 -34.82
N SER A 229 -20.75 11.67 -34.61
CA SER A 229 -19.70 10.81 -35.18
C SER A 229 -19.18 9.78 -34.19
N SER A 230 -20.00 9.36 -33.22
CA SER A 230 -19.63 8.30 -32.28
C SER A 230 -19.33 6.99 -33.01
N ALA A 231 -18.20 6.37 -32.67
CA ALA A 231 -17.77 5.12 -33.29
C ALA A 231 -17.10 4.19 -32.28
N THR A 232 -17.17 2.90 -32.54
CA THR A 232 -16.39 1.91 -31.79
C THR A 232 -15.57 1.04 -32.73
N CYS A 233 -14.46 0.50 -32.25
CA CYS A 233 -13.54 -0.27 -33.08
C CYS A 233 -12.72 -1.28 -32.28
N GLN A 234 -12.08 -2.21 -32.99
CA GLN A 234 -11.07 -3.08 -32.40
C GLN A 234 -9.75 -2.32 -32.16
N PRO A 235 -8.89 -2.78 -31.24
CA PRO A 235 -7.60 -2.13 -30.93
C PRO A 235 -6.73 -1.82 -32.16
N GLN A 236 -6.65 -2.73 -33.14
CA GLN A 236 -5.84 -2.51 -34.35
C GLN A 236 -6.32 -1.37 -35.26
N TYR A 237 -7.54 -0.89 -35.05
CA TYR A 237 -8.18 0.17 -35.83
C TYR A 237 -8.15 1.52 -35.12
N PHE A 238 -7.58 1.59 -33.91
CA PHE A 238 -7.43 2.83 -33.17
C PHE A 238 -6.19 3.62 -33.63
N SER A 239 -6.38 4.90 -33.95
CA SER A 239 -5.31 5.81 -34.42
C SER A 239 -4.69 6.66 -33.30
N GLY A 240 -4.96 6.32 -32.04
CA GLY A 240 -4.54 7.10 -30.86
C GLY A 240 -5.51 8.22 -30.48
N SER A 241 -6.41 8.64 -31.38
CA SER A 241 -7.41 9.69 -31.10
C SER A 241 -8.79 9.44 -31.69
N ALA A 242 -8.90 8.45 -32.58
CA ALA A 242 -10.15 8.08 -33.23
C ALA A 242 -10.12 6.63 -33.72
N CYS A 243 -11.32 6.04 -33.84
CA CYS A 243 -11.51 4.77 -34.52
C CYS A 243 -11.44 4.96 -36.05
N THR A 244 -10.60 4.18 -36.71
CA THR A 244 -10.31 4.29 -38.15
C THR A 244 -10.45 2.94 -38.84
N GLY A 245 -11.02 2.89 -40.03
CA GLY A 245 -11.18 1.63 -40.76
C GLY A 245 -12.46 0.87 -40.38
N SER A 246 -12.35 -0.38 -39.94
CA SER A 246 -13.51 -1.23 -39.68
C SER A 246 -14.11 -0.93 -38.31
N LEU A 247 -15.21 -0.19 -38.32
CA LEU A 247 -15.96 0.16 -37.12
C LEU A 247 -16.86 -1.00 -36.70
N LEU A 248 -17.00 -1.23 -35.40
CA LEU A 248 -17.96 -2.18 -34.81
C LEU A 248 -19.34 -1.53 -34.71
N SER A 249 -19.39 -0.30 -34.20
CA SER A 249 -20.55 0.58 -34.17
C SER A 249 -20.22 1.95 -34.76
N SER A 250 -21.18 2.59 -35.44
CA SER A 250 -21.02 3.93 -36.02
C SER A 250 -22.39 4.60 -36.17
N GLY A 251 -22.65 5.66 -35.40
CA GLY A 251 -23.94 6.38 -35.39
C GLY A 251 -25.16 5.59 -34.87
N THR A 252 -25.05 4.27 -34.72
CA THR A 252 -26.06 3.36 -34.17
C THR A 252 -25.34 2.31 -33.31
N ALA A 253 -26.02 1.79 -32.28
CA ALA A 253 -25.50 0.71 -31.46
C ALA A 253 -25.37 -0.59 -32.28
N GLY A 254 -24.20 -1.22 -32.21
CA GLY A 254 -23.88 -2.52 -32.80
C GLY A 254 -23.79 -3.61 -31.73
N LEU A 255 -23.38 -4.82 -32.14
CA LEU A 255 -23.34 -6.00 -31.27
C LEU A 255 -22.26 -5.94 -30.17
N ASP A 256 -21.32 -5.00 -30.29
CA ASP A 256 -20.28 -4.76 -29.28
C ASP A 256 -20.78 -3.94 -28.08
N ILE A 257 -22.00 -3.42 -28.16
CA ILE A 257 -22.65 -2.64 -27.09
C ILE A 257 -23.65 -3.56 -26.40
N VAL A 258 -23.50 -3.72 -25.09
CA VAL A 258 -24.44 -4.42 -24.21
C VAL A 258 -25.26 -3.37 -23.48
N ASP A 259 -26.39 -2.98 -24.06
CA ASP A 259 -27.33 -2.01 -23.51
C ASP A 259 -28.59 -2.65 -22.92
N GLU A 260 -29.26 -1.89 -22.04
CA GLU A 260 -30.47 -2.34 -21.34
C GLU A 260 -30.30 -3.71 -20.64
N ASP A 261 -29.08 -4.06 -20.21
CA ASP A 261 -28.82 -5.31 -19.50
C ASP A 261 -29.51 -5.24 -18.14
N PRO A 262 -30.48 -6.14 -17.86
CA PRO A 262 -31.23 -6.06 -16.62
C PRO A 262 -30.29 -6.15 -15.42
N ILE A 263 -30.65 -5.41 -14.37
CA ILE A 263 -29.91 -5.40 -13.13
C ILE A 263 -30.08 -6.75 -12.45
N CYS A 264 -28.96 -7.35 -12.11
CA CYS A 264 -28.90 -8.57 -11.33
C CYS A 264 -29.37 -8.25 -9.90
N ASP A 265 -30.46 -8.91 -9.46
CA ASP A 265 -30.97 -8.86 -8.09
C ASP A 265 -29.86 -9.34 -7.10
N PRO A 266 -29.73 -8.80 -5.87
CA PRO A 266 -28.78 -9.22 -4.82
C PRO A 266 -28.63 -10.73 -4.55
N ASP A 267 -29.47 -11.59 -5.12
CA ASP A 267 -29.40 -13.04 -4.97
C ASP A 267 -28.87 -13.76 -6.23
N CYS A 268 -28.19 -13.07 -7.17
CA CYS A 268 -27.60 -13.52 -8.47
C CYS A 268 -27.21 -15.00 -8.61
N LEU A 269 -26.81 -15.61 -7.50
CA LEU A 269 -26.29 -16.95 -7.35
C LEU A 269 -27.38 -18.03 -7.24
N THR A 270 -28.67 -17.69 -7.14
CA THR A 270 -29.75 -18.70 -7.13
C THR A 270 -30.39 -18.90 -8.51
N ALA A 271 -30.98 -20.07 -8.73
CA ALA A 271 -31.58 -20.41 -10.01
C ALA A 271 -32.88 -19.60 -10.22
N GLY A 272 -32.86 -18.65 -11.17
CA GLY A 272 -34.05 -17.89 -11.57
C GLY A 272 -33.86 -16.37 -11.74
N HIS A 273 -32.66 -15.83 -11.55
CA HIS A 273 -32.42 -14.39 -11.74
C HIS A 273 -32.48 -13.96 -13.20
N THR A 274 -32.88 -12.70 -13.38
CA THR A 274 -32.90 -11.99 -14.66
C THR A 274 -31.86 -10.89 -14.61
N GLY A 275 -30.94 -10.86 -15.57
CA GLY A 275 -29.96 -9.78 -15.72
C GLY A 275 -28.53 -10.15 -15.33
N ASN A 276 -27.54 -9.52 -15.97
CA ASN A 276 -26.14 -9.66 -15.61
C ASN A 276 -25.52 -8.38 -15.04
N PHE A 277 -26.19 -7.22 -15.20
CA PHE A 277 -25.62 -5.94 -14.79
C PHE A 277 -25.57 -5.81 -13.26
N PRO A 278 -24.45 -5.37 -12.65
CA PRO A 278 -24.35 -5.31 -11.20
C PRO A 278 -25.32 -4.28 -10.60
N ASN A 279 -26.00 -4.66 -9.51
CA ASN A 279 -26.83 -3.74 -8.71
C ASN A 279 -26.02 -2.64 -8.02
N ASP A 280 -24.75 -2.93 -7.72
CA ASP A 280 -23.77 -2.00 -7.19
C ASP A 280 -22.49 -2.04 -8.05
N VAL A 281 -22.34 -1.02 -8.92
CA VAL A 281 -21.16 -0.86 -9.77
C VAL A 281 -19.89 -0.56 -8.95
N PHE A 282 -20.03 0.05 -7.77
CA PHE A 282 -18.91 0.32 -6.88
C PHE A 282 -18.43 -0.98 -6.21
N GLU A 283 -19.36 -1.84 -5.79
CA GLU A 283 -19.05 -3.19 -5.28
C GLU A 283 -18.44 -4.07 -6.37
N TYR A 284 -18.97 -4.01 -7.59
CA TYR A 284 -18.40 -4.71 -8.74
C TYR A 284 -16.91 -4.37 -8.94
N LEU A 285 -16.53 -3.10 -8.81
CA LEU A 285 -15.14 -2.66 -9.00
C LEU A 285 -14.25 -2.90 -7.77
N PHE A 286 -14.70 -2.49 -6.58
CA PHE A 286 -13.89 -2.45 -5.37
C PHE A 286 -14.14 -3.62 -4.41
N GLY A 287 -15.13 -4.48 -4.67
CA GLY A 287 -15.52 -5.59 -3.79
C GLY A 287 -16.09 -5.12 -2.44
N THR A 288 -16.42 -3.84 -2.33
CA THR A 288 -16.95 -3.19 -1.13
C THR A 288 -18.22 -2.49 -1.54
N SER A 289 -19.33 -2.69 -0.84
CA SER A 289 -20.58 -1.98 -1.12
C SER A 289 -20.37 -0.47 -1.13
N ALA A 290 -21.03 0.25 -2.04
CA ALA A 290 -20.97 1.70 -2.10
C ALA A 290 -21.52 2.35 -0.82
N LEU A 291 -22.31 1.66 0.02
CA LEU A 291 -22.69 2.19 1.34
C LEU A 291 -21.49 2.31 2.29
N ASN A 292 -20.44 1.50 2.07
CA ASN A 292 -19.18 1.49 2.82
C ASN A 292 -18.05 2.14 2.01
N TYR A 293 -18.37 3.04 1.07
CA TYR A 293 -17.37 3.73 0.23
C TYR A 293 -16.25 4.41 1.04
N ALA A 294 -16.53 4.79 2.29
CA ALA A 294 -15.57 5.40 3.20
C ALA A 294 -14.33 4.52 3.45
N ASP A 295 -14.47 3.19 3.40
CA ASP A 295 -13.36 2.25 3.57
C ASP A 295 -12.40 2.31 2.39
N VAL A 296 -12.93 2.38 1.17
CA VAL A 296 -12.13 2.57 -0.06
C VAL A 296 -11.51 3.97 -0.09
N ARG A 297 -12.29 5.00 0.27
CA ARG A 297 -11.79 6.38 0.38
C ARG A 297 -10.62 6.49 1.36
N ALA A 298 -10.62 5.74 2.45
CA ALA A 298 -9.53 5.75 3.44
C ALA A 298 -8.20 5.21 2.89
N MET A 299 -8.23 4.42 1.80
CA MET A 299 -7.04 3.93 1.11
C MET A 299 -6.50 4.91 0.06
N ALA A 300 -7.29 5.89 -0.34
CA ALA A 300 -6.98 6.82 -1.42
C ALA A 300 -6.19 8.04 -0.97
N THR A 301 -5.45 8.65 -1.91
CA THR A 301 -4.99 10.03 -1.77
C THR A 301 -6.14 10.98 -2.08
N VAL A 302 -6.64 11.67 -1.06
CA VAL A 302 -7.79 12.58 -1.19
C VAL A 302 -7.33 13.97 -1.63
N LEU A 303 -7.91 14.48 -2.72
CA LEU A 303 -7.64 15.80 -3.28
C LEU A 303 -8.95 16.57 -3.50
N THR A 304 -8.87 17.90 -3.57
CA THR A 304 -10.02 18.76 -3.89
C THR A 304 -10.13 19.08 -5.38
N ASP A 305 -9.04 18.89 -6.13
CA ASP A 305 -8.93 19.08 -7.56
C ASP A 305 -7.81 18.21 -8.13
N CYS A 306 -7.58 18.30 -9.45
CA CYS A 306 -6.62 17.49 -10.18
C CYS A 306 -5.33 18.24 -10.56
N SER A 307 -5.08 19.42 -9.97
CA SER A 307 -3.94 20.27 -10.34
C SER A 307 -2.58 19.66 -10.02
N THR A 308 -2.52 18.73 -9.07
CA THR A 308 -1.29 18.02 -8.67
C THR A 308 -1.08 16.72 -9.43
N LEU A 309 -2.07 16.26 -10.21
CA LEU A 309 -1.99 15.02 -10.97
C LEU A 309 -1.11 15.22 -12.21
N ASN A 310 -0.24 14.24 -12.47
CA ASN A 310 0.73 14.24 -13.55
C ASN A 310 1.10 12.79 -13.93
N GLU A 311 2.08 12.61 -14.80
CA GLU A 311 2.53 11.29 -15.28
C GLU A 311 3.09 10.37 -14.17
N TYR A 312 3.58 10.95 -13.07
CA TYR A 312 4.10 10.24 -11.88
C TYR A 312 3.04 9.97 -10.81
N SER A 313 1.77 10.28 -11.09
CA SER A 313 0.68 9.94 -10.18
C SER A 313 0.39 8.45 -10.31
N VAL A 314 0.49 7.70 -9.21
CA VAL A 314 0.24 6.24 -9.18
C VAL A 314 -0.73 5.87 -8.06
N GLY A 315 -1.57 4.86 -8.30
CA GLY A 315 -2.48 4.29 -7.29
C GLY A 315 -3.87 4.95 -7.26
N LEU A 316 -4.51 4.93 -6.09
CA LEU A 316 -5.90 5.37 -5.92
C LEU A 316 -5.99 6.85 -5.47
N TYR A 317 -6.67 7.67 -6.27
CA TYR A 317 -6.96 9.07 -5.99
C TYR A 317 -8.46 9.29 -5.83
N TRP A 318 -8.84 10.09 -4.84
CA TRP A 318 -10.24 10.42 -4.54
C TRP A 318 -10.43 11.93 -4.59
N ILE A 319 -11.15 12.42 -5.60
CA ILE A 319 -11.40 13.85 -5.79
C ILE A 319 -12.75 14.21 -5.19
N GLU A 320 -12.75 15.14 -4.24
CA GLU A 320 -13.96 15.59 -3.54
C GLU A 320 -14.12 17.12 -3.56
N GLY A 321 -15.27 17.62 -3.07
CA GLY A 321 -15.55 19.05 -2.94
C GLY A 321 -16.51 19.61 -3.99
N GLY A 322 -17.03 18.77 -4.89
CA GLY A 322 -18.10 19.15 -5.82
C GLY A 322 -17.68 20.14 -6.91
N GLY A 323 -16.38 20.32 -7.11
CA GLY A 323 -15.80 21.24 -8.07
C GLY A 323 -15.59 20.63 -9.46
N THR A 324 -14.55 21.09 -10.14
CA THR A 324 -14.10 20.52 -11.42
C THR A 324 -12.66 20.02 -11.29
N CYS A 325 -12.47 18.73 -11.50
CA CYS A 325 -11.18 18.10 -11.76
C CYS A 325 -10.75 18.48 -13.19
N GLY A 326 -9.95 19.54 -13.32
CA GLY A 326 -9.45 20.00 -14.61
C GLY A 326 -8.10 19.38 -14.96
N ILE A 327 -8.04 18.65 -16.08
CA ILE A 327 -6.80 18.17 -16.70
C ILE A 327 -6.45 19.09 -17.86
N SER A 328 -5.22 19.60 -17.85
CA SER A 328 -4.75 20.58 -18.83
C SER A 328 -4.56 19.96 -20.21
N ALA A 329 -4.53 20.79 -21.25
CA ALA A 329 -4.27 20.30 -22.60
C ALA A 329 -2.87 19.68 -22.70
N ASN A 330 -2.76 18.54 -23.39
CA ASN A 330 -1.53 17.77 -23.58
C ASN A 330 -0.84 17.32 -22.27
N SER A 331 -1.57 17.25 -21.15
CA SER A 331 -1.04 16.63 -19.93
C SER A 331 -1.46 15.17 -19.82
N THR A 332 -0.53 14.35 -19.37
CA THR A 332 -0.75 12.94 -19.06
C THR A 332 -0.91 12.78 -17.55
N VAL A 333 -1.88 11.99 -17.13
CA VAL A 333 -2.08 11.59 -15.73
C VAL A 333 -1.88 10.09 -15.59
N GLY A 334 -0.95 9.71 -14.73
CA GLY A 334 -0.44 8.34 -14.61
C GLY A 334 0.34 7.90 -15.84
N ALA A 335 1.13 6.83 -15.71
CA ALA A 335 1.88 6.24 -16.80
C ALA A 335 1.27 4.91 -17.24
N ALA A 336 1.50 4.53 -18.49
CA ALA A 336 1.03 3.26 -19.02
C ALA A 336 1.83 2.06 -18.49
N ALA A 337 3.04 2.30 -18.00
CA ALA A 337 3.94 1.34 -17.36
C ALA A 337 5.01 2.13 -16.59
N ASP A 338 5.73 1.43 -15.71
CA ASP A 338 6.89 1.95 -14.97
C ASP A 338 8.13 2.03 -15.89
N ASP A 339 8.78 3.20 -16.01
CA ASP A 339 10.09 3.31 -16.66
C ASP A 339 11.21 3.00 -15.67
N ALA A 340 11.76 1.78 -15.78
CA ALA A 340 12.88 1.33 -14.96
C ALA A 340 14.17 2.17 -15.14
N ALA A 341 14.22 3.11 -16.08
CA ALA A 341 15.35 4.03 -16.27
C ALA A 341 15.28 5.29 -15.39
N THR A 342 14.11 5.63 -14.85
CA THR A 342 13.94 6.74 -13.91
C THR A 342 13.89 6.20 -12.49
N ASP A 343 14.27 7.04 -11.53
CA ASP A 343 14.00 6.69 -10.14
C ASP A 343 12.52 6.91 -9.81
N ASP A 344 11.72 7.59 -10.64
CA ASP A 344 10.38 8.05 -10.25
C ASP A 344 9.33 6.94 -10.30
N ALA A 345 8.30 7.05 -9.44
CA ALA A 345 7.20 6.07 -9.44
C ALA A 345 6.29 6.36 -10.63
N GLU A 346 6.19 5.41 -11.55
CA GLU A 346 5.36 5.56 -12.75
C GLU A 346 4.41 4.39 -12.88
N GLY A 347 3.15 4.66 -13.20
CA GLY A 347 2.14 3.63 -13.31
C GLY A 347 0.73 4.20 -13.40
N PRO A 348 -0.26 3.33 -13.59
CA PRO A 348 -1.62 3.78 -13.82
C PRO A 348 -2.31 4.18 -12.52
N ILE A 349 -3.38 4.96 -12.65
CA ILE A 349 -4.18 5.44 -11.53
C ILE A 349 -5.61 4.89 -11.54
N ILE A 350 -6.21 4.83 -10.36
CA ILE A 350 -7.65 4.78 -10.20
C ILE A 350 -8.10 6.16 -9.74
N LEU A 351 -8.87 6.88 -10.56
CA LEU A 351 -9.38 8.21 -10.27
C LEU A 351 -10.86 8.13 -9.91
N VAL A 352 -11.19 8.27 -8.63
CA VAL A 352 -12.57 8.37 -8.16
C VAL A 352 -13.00 9.84 -8.12
N LEU A 353 -14.04 10.18 -8.85
CA LEU A 353 -14.64 11.51 -8.90
C LEU A 353 -15.90 11.51 -8.05
N ASP A 354 -15.77 11.90 -6.80
CA ASP A 354 -16.86 11.92 -5.84
C ASP A 354 -17.67 13.20 -6.00
N GLN A 355 -18.82 13.07 -6.67
CA GLN A 355 -19.75 14.16 -6.98
C GLN A 355 -19.05 15.36 -7.66
N THR A 356 -17.97 15.09 -8.40
CA THR A 356 -17.06 16.09 -8.96
C THR A 356 -17.04 15.94 -10.48
N SER A 357 -17.07 17.06 -11.20
CA SER A 357 -17.00 17.05 -12.67
C SER A 357 -15.55 16.83 -13.14
N LEU A 358 -15.37 16.01 -14.17
CA LEU A 358 -14.08 15.89 -14.87
C LEU A 358 -14.10 16.78 -16.11
N GLN A 359 -13.06 17.59 -16.29
CA GLN A 359 -12.83 18.34 -17.51
C GLN A 359 -11.46 17.99 -18.07
N MET A 360 -11.42 17.36 -19.24
CA MET A 360 -10.17 17.12 -19.98
C MET A 360 -10.12 18.04 -21.19
N ASN A 361 -8.98 18.70 -21.37
CA ASN A 361 -8.73 19.59 -22.49
C ASN A 361 -7.86 18.92 -23.57
N GLY A 362 -7.68 19.58 -24.71
CA GLY A 362 -7.20 18.93 -25.93
C GLY A 362 -5.89 18.14 -25.77
N GLY A 363 -5.90 16.88 -26.19
CA GLY A 363 -4.76 15.97 -26.10
C GLY A 363 -4.41 15.48 -24.68
N ALA A 364 -5.22 15.78 -23.66
CA ALA A 364 -5.05 15.22 -22.32
C ALA A 364 -5.25 13.70 -22.32
N SER A 365 -4.50 12.99 -21.51
CA SER A 365 -4.64 11.55 -21.34
C SER A 365 -4.65 11.11 -19.88
N ILE A 366 -5.41 10.07 -19.57
CA ILE A 366 -5.39 9.38 -18.28
C ILE A 366 -5.08 7.92 -18.55
N ASN A 367 -4.08 7.36 -17.87
CA ASN A 367 -3.77 5.93 -17.89
C ASN A 367 -4.32 5.27 -16.62
N GLY A 368 -5.36 4.45 -16.77
CA GLY A 368 -5.96 3.68 -15.69
C GLY A 368 -7.49 3.68 -15.71
N ILE A 369 -8.10 3.69 -14.51
CA ILE A 369 -9.55 3.60 -14.33
C ILE A 369 -10.09 4.95 -13.86
N VAL A 370 -11.04 5.52 -14.58
CA VAL A 370 -11.80 6.70 -14.15
C VAL A 370 -13.15 6.23 -13.65
N PHE A 371 -13.45 6.48 -12.37
CA PHE A 371 -14.71 6.11 -11.74
C PHE A 371 -15.50 7.36 -11.34
N ALA A 372 -16.52 7.69 -12.12
CA ALA A 372 -17.44 8.77 -11.83
C ALA A 372 -18.46 8.31 -10.77
N PHE A 373 -18.34 8.85 -9.56
CA PHE A 373 -19.06 8.36 -8.40
C PHE A 373 -20.16 9.34 -7.95
N ASP A 374 -21.38 8.85 -7.91
CA ASP A 374 -22.50 9.47 -7.23
C ASP A 374 -22.78 8.73 -5.92
N LYS A 375 -22.56 9.40 -4.78
CA LYS A 375 -22.71 8.79 -3.46
C LYS A 375 -24.14 8.26 -3.23
N PRO A 376 -24.29 7.13 -2.52
CA PRO A 376 -25.62 6.63 -2.15
C PRO A 376 -26.26 7.44 -1.00
N THR A 377 -27.59 7.40 -0.90
CA THR A 377 -28.37 8.26 0.01
C THR A 377 -28.71 7.64 1.38
N SER A 378 -28.53 6.32 1.56
CA SER A 378 -28.70 5.49 2.79
C SER A 378 -29.69 4.31 2.70
N THR A 379 -30.34 4.11 1.56
CA THR A 379 -31.29 3.00 1.36
C THR A 379 -30.56 1.73 0.86
N PRO A 380 -30.70 0.57 1.53
CA PRO A 380 -30.29 -0.72 0.96
C PRO A 380 -31.21 -1.11 -0.20
N TYR A 381 -30.66 -1.89 -1.13
CA TYR A 381 -31.27 -2.29 -2.41
C TYR A 381 -32.70 -2.85 -2.26
N ALA A 382 -33.64 -2.36 -3.06
CA ALA A 382 -34.83 -3.12 -3.41
C ALA A 382 -34.48 -4.09 -4.55
N ALA A 383 -35.09 -5.29 -4.55
CA ALA A 383 -34.87 -6.29 -5.59
C ALA A 383 -35.21 -5.73 -6.98
N GLY A 384 -34.24 -5.81 -7.91
CA GLY A 384 -34.39 -5.32 -9.28
C GLY A 384 -34.17 -3.81 -9.49
N GLU A 385 -33.70 -3.07 -8.48
CA GLU A 385 -33.35 -1.66 -8.61
C GLU A 385 -31.83 -1.44 -8.45
N ALA A 386 -31.27 -0.49 -9.23
CA ALA A 386 -29.92 0.00 -9.00
C ALA A 386 -29.87 0.74 -7.65
N GLN A 387 -28.68 0.82 -7.05
CA GLN A 387 -28.49 1.61 -5.84
C GLN A 387 -29.03 3.03 -6.00
N GLU A 388 -29.88 3.47 -5.07
CA GLU A 388 -30.41 4.83 -5.06
C GLU A 388 -29.27 5.82 -4.80
N THR A 389 -28.95 6.61 -5.82
CA THR A 389 -27.92 7.64 -5.76
C THR A 389 -28.53 9.01 -5.46
N GLN A 390 -27.70 9.97 -5.04
CA GLN A 390 -28.14 11.34 -4.77
C GLN A 390 -28.57 12.10 -6.05
N GLY A 391 -28.28 11.56 -7.25
CA GLY A 391 -28.42 12.27 -8.51
C GLY A 391 -27.43 13.43 -8.64
N LEU A 392 -26.33 13.39 -7.91
CA LEU A 392 -25.31 14.44 -7.83
C LEU A 392 -23.99 14.04 -8.52
N GLY A 393 -24.04 13.03 -9.40
CA GLY A 393 -22.92 12.69 -10.25
C GLY A 393 -22.42 13.90 -11.04
N GLY A 394 -21.10 14.07 -11.11
CA GLY A 394 -20.48 15.16 -11.86
C GLY A 394 -20.66 15.02 -13.38
N THR A 395 -20.35 16.07 -14.13
CA THR A 395 -20.29 15.98 -15.59
C THR A 395 -18.88 15.59 -16.05
N LEU A 396 -18.79 14.77 -17.09
CA LEU A 396 -17.56 14.39 -17.77
C LEU A 396 -17.46 15.15 -19.10
N GLN A 397 -16.70 16.24 -19.09
CA GLN A 397 -16.46 17.10 -20.25
C GLN A 397 -15.09 16.81 -20.84
N LEU A 398 -15.04 15.97 -21.87
CA LEU A 398 -13.81 15.47 -22.45
C LEU A 398 -13.62 16.07 -23.85
N ASN A 399 -12.76 17.08 -23.97
CA ASN A 399 -12.66 17.90 -25.18
C ASN A 399 -11.33 17.67 -25.93
N GLY A 400 -11.38 17.82 -27.25
CA GLY A 400 -10.19 17.96 -28.08
C GLY A 400 -9.31 16.71 -28.17
N ASN A 401 -9.91 15.53 -28.37
CA ASN A 401 -9.22 14.25 -28.44
C ASN A 401 -8.60 13.84 -27.10
N ALA A 402 -9.31 14.13 -26.00
CA ALA A 402 -8.97 13.55 -24.70
C ALA A 402 -9.03 12.02 -24.77
N VAL A 403 -8.11 11.31 -24.11
CA VAL A 403 -8.04 9.85 -24.15
C VAL A 403 -7.98 9.27 -22.74
N VAL A 404 -8.83 8.28 -22.46
CA VAL A 404 -8.69 7.41 -21.29
C VAL A 404 -8.15 6.07 -21.76
N ASN A 405 -6.92 5.71 -21.40
CA ASN A 405 -6.34 4.39 -21.66
C ASN A 405 -6.65 3.50 -20.44
N GLY A 406 -7.60 2.58 -20.58
CA GLY A 406 -8.09 1.72 -19.51
C GLY A 406 -9.62 1.68 -19.51
N ALA A 407 -10.25 2.11 -18.43
CA ALA A 407 -11.71 2.04 -18.27
C ALA A 407 -12.33 3.32 -17.72
N LEU A 408 -13.54 3.64 -18.18
CA LEU A 408 -14.41 4.69 -17.69
C LEU A 408 -15.68 4.08 -17.11
N ILE A 409 -15.91 4.25 -15.81
CA ILE A 409 -16.99 3.60 -15.08
C ILE A 409 -17.81 4.66 -14.36
N ALA A 410 -19.13 4.50 -14.34
CA ALA A 410 -20.04 5.36 -13.60
C ALA A 410 -21.14 4.55 -12.92
N ASN A 411 -21.46 4.88 -11.66
CA ASN A 411 -22.61 4.30 -10.95
C ASN A 411 -23.90 5.13 -11.12
N TYR A 412 -23.95 5.98 -12.14
CA TYR A 412 -25.12 6.76 -12.53
C TYR A 412 -25.19 6.89 -14.06
N SER A 413 -26.29 7.45 -14.56
CA SER A 413 -26.47 7.62 -16.00
C SER A 413 -25.54 8.69 -16.58
N LEU A 414 -24.77 8.30 -17.61
CA LEU A 414 -23.88 9.19 -18.35
C LEU A 414 -24.57 9.95 -19.49
N GLY A 415 -25.86 9.68 -19.77
CA GLY A 415 -26.56 10.13 -20.97
C GLY A 415 -26.57 11.63 -21.25
N THR A 416 -26.54 12.48 -20.22
CA THR A 416 -26.33 13.94 -20.40
C THR A 416 -25.07 14.44 -19.69
N ALA A 417 -24.49 13.61 -18.83
CA ALA A 417 -23.31 13.95 -18.04
C ALA A 417 -22.02 13.81 -18.86
N LEU A 418 -21.99 12.95 -19.89
CA LEU A 418 -20.83 12.74 -20.76
C LEU A 418 -20.94 13.62 -22.02
N ASN A 419 -19.94 14.47 -22.26
CA ASN A 419 -19.93 15.41 -23.38
C ASN A 419 -18.51 15.62 -23.94
N GLY A 420 -18.42 15.97 -25.22
CA GLY A 420 -17.21 16.47 -25.87
C GLY A 420 -16.72 15.56 -27.01
N THR A 421 -15.42 15.62 -27.31
CA THR A 421 -14.76 14.77 -28.31
C THR A 421 -13.61 14.03 -27.64
N PHE A 422 -13.80 12.74 -27.39
CA PHE A 422 -12.87 11.92 -26.62
C PHE A 422 -12.81 10.47 -27.10
N SER A 423 -11.81 9.74 -26.59
CA SER A 423 -11.67 8.31 -26.80
C SER A 423 -11.51 7.57 -25.47
N VAL A 424 -12.15 6.42 -25.32
CA VAL A 424 -11.83 5.45 -24.27
C VAL A 424 -11.19 4.26 -24.97
N ASN A 425 -9.91 4.06 -24.71
CA ASN A 425 -9.11 2.99 -25.27
C ASN A 425 -8.98 1.86 -24.25
N TYR A 426 -9.58 0.69 -24.51
CA TYR A 426 -9.33 -0.48 -23.68
C TYR A 426 -7.87 -0.91 -23.79
N ASP A 427 -7.08 -0.64 -22.75
CA ASP A 427 -5.69 -1.05 -22.66
C ASP A 427 -5.53 -2.12 -21.59
N SER A 428 -5.41 -3.38 -22.03
CA SER A 428 -5.25 -4.51 -21.13
C SER A 428 -3.91 -4.52 -20.39
N ALA A 429 -2.86 -3.91 -20.94
CA ALA A 429 -1.56 -3.82 -20.27
C ALA A 429 -1.61 -2.82 -19.12
N VAL A 430 -2.32 -1.70 -19.30
CA VAL A 430 -2.62 -0.74 -18.24
C VAL A 430 -3.50 -1.38 -17.16
N LEU A 431 -4.60 -2.03 -17.54
CA LEU A 431 -5.53 -2.63 -16.58
C LEU A 431 -4.94 -3.82 -15.81
N ALA A 432 -4.09 -4.63 -16.47
CA ALA A 432 -3.43 -5.77 -15.83
C ALA A 432 -2.51 -5.39 -14.66
N GLN A 433 -2.03 -4.14 -14.60
CA GLN A 433 -1.22 -3.65 -13.48
C GLN A 433 -2.02 -3.46 -12.19
N PHE A 434 -3.36 -3.46 -12.26
CA PHE A 434 -4.23 -3.46 -11.07
C PHE A 434 -4.57 -4.86 -10.56
N ALA A 435 -4.30 -5.92 -11.34
CA ALA A 435 -4.46 -7.29 -10.90
C ALA A 435 -3.33 -7.61 -9.90
N GLY A 436 -3.65 -7.64 -8.60
CA GLY A 436 -2.65 -7.82 -7.54
C GLY A 436 -1.75 -9.05 -7.71
N ALA A 437 -0.66 -9.10 -6.93
CA ALA A 437 0.45 -10.07 -7.05
C ALA A 437 0.12 -11.58 -6.83
N GLY A 438 -1.17 -11.96 -6.82
CA GLY A 438 -1.68 -13.32 -6.59
C GLY A 438 -2.31 -14.01 -7.80
N SER A 439 -2.59 -13.31 -8.90
CA SER A 439 -3.30 -13.89 -10.06
C SER A 439 -2.37 -14.35 -11.18
N GLY A 440 -1.34 -15.16 -10.88
CA GLY A 440 -0.56 -15.94 -11.88
C GLY A 440 0.21 -15.17 -12.98
N GLY A 441 -0.05 -13.88 -13.17
CA GLY A 441 0.72 -12.96 -13.99
C GLY A 441 1.69 -12.20 -13.08
N GLY A 442 2.90 -11.95 -13.56
CA GLY A 442 3.94 -11.20 -12.85
C GLY A 442 3.63 -9.71 -12.66
N GLY A 443 2.37 -9.34 -12.42
CA GLY A 443 1.94 -7.98 -12.19
C GLY A 443 2.50 -7.44 -10.87
N VAL A 444 3.07 -6.23 -10.98
CA VAL A 444 3.45 -5.37 -9.86
C VAL A 444 2.19 -5.03 -9.10
N GLY A 445 2.15 -5.30 -7.80
CA GLY A 445 0.99 -4.94 -6.99
C GLY A 445 0.91 -3.42 -6.85
N THR A 446 0.19 -2.74 -7.75
CA THR A 446 -0.07 -1.29 -7.63
C THR A 446 -1.05 -0.95 -6.50
N GLY A 447 -1.61 -1.97 -5.83
CA GLY A 447 -2.55 -1.81 -4.73
C GLY A 447 -1.93 -1.34 -3.41
N PRO A 448 -2.75 -1.21 -2.35
CA PRO A 448 -2.31 -0.60 -1.11
C PRO A 448 -1.29 -1.50 -0.40
N LEU A 449 -0.18 -0.92 0.05
CA LEU A 449 0.78 -1.62 0.90
C LEU A 449 0.20 -1.79 2.30
N THR A 450 0.11 -3.04 2.77
CA THR A 450 -0.38 -3.38 4.11
C THR A 450 0.67 -4.11 4.92
N LYS A 451 0.62 -3.93 6.25
CA LYS A 451 1.49 -4.63 7.22
C LYS A 451 0.84 -5.95 7.61
N ILE A 452 1.60 -7.04 7.59
CA ILE A 452 1.13 -8.33 8.08
C ILE A 452 1.19 -8.31 9.62
N VAL A 453 0.04 -8.44 10.26
CA VAL A 453 -0.05 -8.42 11.74
C VAL A 453 0.74 -9.60 12.33
N GLY A 454 1.51 -9.33 13.39
CA GLY A 454 2.33 -10.35 14.06
C GLY A 454 3.62 -10.73 13.32
N SER A 455 3.92 -10.07 12.20
CA SER A 455 5.17 -10.30 11.46
C SER A 455 6.37 -9.51 11.96
N TRP A 456 6.14 -8.53 12.85
CA TRP A 456 7.20 -7.71 13.41
C TRP A 456 8.12 -8.52 14.31
N ARG A 457 9.45 -8.36 14.17
CA ARG A 457 10.48 -9.04 14.97
C ARG A 457 11.70 -8.15 15.17
N ASP A 458 12.32 -8.26 16.33
CA ASP A 458 13.65 -7.72 16.64
C ASP A 458 14.70 -8.84 16.73
N PHE A 459 15.97 -8.51 16.46
CA PHE A 459 17.12 -9.45 16.51
C PHE A 459 18.23 -8.98 17.46
#